data_AF-A0A7X7FQV1-F1
#
_entry.id   AF-A0A7X7FQV1-F1
#
_cell.length_a   1.000
_cell.length_b   1.000
_cell.length_c   1.000
_cell.angle_alpha   90.00
_cell.angle_beta   90.00
_cell.angle_gamma   90.00
#
_symmetry.space_group_name_H-M   'P 1'
#
loop_
_entity.id
_entity.type
_entity.pdbx_description
1 polymer ?
#
loop_
_entity_poly.entity_id
_entity_poly.type
_entity_poly.pdbx_seq_one_letter_code
_entity_poly.pdbx_strand_id
1 'polypeptide(L)'
;DPAIKLVEAAGGFHLEFSLGEVLSVDRPRKWVTTELLGKAAIPNLPYEQPDGSPIRVDTDYFGKPRTESALMLGPFEKVGEGTQRLKVW
;
A
#
# COMPACT_ATOMS: atom_id res chain seq x y z
N ASP A 1 -1.29 15.38 12.10
CA ASP A 1 0.01 14.74 12.39
C ASP A 1 -0.24 13.26 12.65
N PRO A 2 0.30 12.35 11.82
CA PRO A 2 0.07 10.92 11.96
C PRO A 2 0.89 10.24 13.06
N ALA A 3 1.78 10.96 13.75
CA ALA A 3 2.58 10.47 14.88
C ALA A 3 3.31 9.14 14.58
N ILE A 4 3.88 9.03 13.38
CA ILE A 4 4.51 7.79 12.88
C ILE A 4 5.75 7.44 13.70
N LYS A 5 5.85 6.19 14.16
CA LYS A 5 7.01 5.64 14.88
C LYS A 5 7.30 4.22 14.44
N LEU A 6 8.58 3.87 14.37
CA LEU A 6 9.03 2.48 14.28
C LEU A 6 9.59 2.07 15.64
N VAL A 7 9.00 1.05 16.26
CA VAL A 7 9.31 0.60 17.61
C VAL A 7 9.85 -0.83 17.54
N GLU A 8 11.06 -1.03 18.04
CA GLU A 8 11.60 -2.37 18.27
C GLU A 8 10.92 -3.00 19.50
N ALA A 9 10.43 -4.23 19.36
CA ALA A 9 9.83 -5.01 20.44
C ALA A 9 10.29 -6.47 20.33
N ALA A 10 9.94 -7.30 21.32
CA ALA A 10 10.33 -8.70 21.32
C ALA A 10 9.89 -9.41 20.02
N GLY A 11 10.88 -9.92 19.29
CA GLY A 11 10.67 -10.68 18.06
C GLY A 11 10.32 -9.85 16.83
N GLY A 12 10.57 -8.52 16.81
CA GLY A 12 10.43 -7.74 15.59
C GLY A 12 10.20 -6.23 15.73
N PHE A 13 9.96 -5.58 14.59
CA PHE A 13 9.67 -4.15 14.51
C PHE A 13 8.17 -3.90 14.31
N HIS A 14 7.65 -2.89 15.00
CA HIS A 14 6.26 -2.45 14.89
C HIS A 14 6.19 -1.02 14.37
N LEU A 15 5.36 -0.79 13.36
CA LEU A 15 5.00 0.54 12.89
C LEU A 15 3.77 1.03 13.65
N GLU A 16 3.89 2.16 14.33
CA GLU A 16 2.81 2.85 15.01
C GLU A 16 2.46 4.14 14.28
N PHE A 17 1.18 4.42 14.06
CA PHE A 17 0.71 5.62 13.37
C PHE A 17 -0.80 5.83 13.57
N SER A 18 -1.31 7.03 13.27
CA SER A 18 -2.74 7.33 13.27
C SER A 18 -3.11 8.08 11.98
N LEU A 19 -4.05 7.56 11.19
CA LEU A 19 -4.40 8.14 9.89
C LEU A 19 -5.54 9.17 9.92
N GLY A 20 -6.17 9.39 11.08
CA GLY A 20 -7.25 10.38 11.25
C GLY A 20 -8.30 10.32 10.13
N GLU A 21 -8.80 11.49 9.72
CA GLU A 21 -9.83 11.66 8.68
C GLU A 21 -9.35 11.37 7.25
N VAL A 22 -8.06 11.08 7.03
CA VAL A 22 -7.53 10.82 5.67
C VAL A 22 -8.17 9.58 5.04
N LEU A 23 -8.58 8.62 5.88
CA LEU A 23 -9.27 7.40 5.44
C LEU A 23 -10.73 7.64 5.04
N SER A 24 -11.35 8.68 5.61
CA SER A 24 -12.77 9.02 5.43
C SER A 24 -13.03 9.81 4.13
N VAL A 25 -11.98 10.20 3.41
CA VAL A 25 -12.11 10.95 2.16
C VAL A 25 -12.45 9.99 1.01
N ASP A 26 -13.70 10.03 0.57
CA ASP A 26 -14.14 9.32 -0.61
C ASP A 26 -13.53 9.96 -1.87
N ARG A 27 -12.61 9.22 -2.51
CA ARG A 27 -12.02 9.59 -3.80
C ARG A 27 -12.08 8.36 -4.68
N PRO A 28 -12.38 8.51 -5.98
CA PRO A 28 -12.30 7.40 -6.91
C PRO A 28 -10.85 6.88 -6.96
N ARG A 29 -10.69 5.57 -6.71
CA ARG A 29 -9.39 4.89 -6.70
C ARG A 29 -9.33 3.93 -7.87
N LYS A 30 -8.17 3.86 -8.51
CA LYS A 30 -7.90 2.97 -9.64
C LYS A 30 -6.88 1.93 -9.23
N TRP A 31 -7.01 0.74 -9.79
CA TRP A 31 -5.96 -0.27 -9.72
C TRP A 31 -4.66 0.26 -10.30
N VAL A 32 -3.56 0.03 -9.58
CA VAL A 32 -2.22 0.28 -10.13
C VAL A 32 -1.83 -0.91 -11.00
N THR A 33 -1.78 -0.69 -12.30
CA THR A 33 -1.46 -1.70 -13.32
C THR A 33 -0.36 -1.20 -14.25
N THR A 34 0.23 -2.11 -15.02
CA THR A 34 1.16 -1.76 -16.10
C THR A 34 0.61 -0.69 -17.02
N GLU A 35 -0.66 -0.83 -17.42
CA GLU A 35 -1.35 0.12 -18.30
C GLU A 35 -1.47 1.50 -17.66
N LEU A 36 -1.83 1.58 -16.37
CA LEU A 36 -1.92 2.85 -15.66
C LEU A 36 -0.55 3.54 -15.53
N LEU A 37 0.50 2.76 -15.25
CA LEU A 37 1.86 3.26 -15.06
C LEU A 37 2.54 3.66 -16.39
N GLY A 38 2.11 3.06 -17.50
CA GLY A 38 2.66 3.33 -18.82
C GLY A 38 4.12 2.90 -18.95
N LYS A 39 4.95 3.76 -19.55
CA LYS A 39 6.38 3.51 -19.76
C LYS A 39 7.22 4.53 -19.00
N ALA A 40 8.34 4.07 -18.45
CA ALA A 40 9.31 4.96 -17.85
C ALA A 40 9.96 5.86 -18.93
N ALA A 41 10.15 7.14 -18.60
CA ALA A 41 10.48 8.18 -19.59
C ALA A 41 11.80 7.96 -20.34
N ILE A 42 12.85 7.53 -19.64
CA ILE A 42 14.19 7.38 -20.23
C ILE A 42 14.38 6.02 -20.93
N PRO A 43 14.13 4.87 -20.27
CA PRO A 43 14.33 3.58 -20.93
C PRO A 43 13.23 3.25 -21.94
N ASN A 44 12.08 3.93 -21.90
CA ASN A 44 10.91 3.66 -22.74
C ASN A 44 10.42 2.20 -22.65
N LEU A 45 10.52 1.62 -21.45
CA LEU A 45 10.08 0.27 -21.11
C LEU A 45 8.88 0.31 -20.15
N PRO A 46 7.98 -0.68 -20.21
CA PRO A 46 6.83 -0.75 -19.31
C PRO A 46 7.25 -1.27 -17.91
N TYR A 47 6.32 -1.20 -16.97
CA TYR A 47 6.47 -1.78 -15.63
C TYR A 47 5.90 -3.21 -15.65
N GLU A 48 6.77 -4.21 -15.59
CA GLU A 48 6.42 -5.62 -15.84
C GLU A 48 7.11 -6.55 -14.83
N GLN A 49 6.58 -7.78 -14.70
CA GLN A 49 7.17 -8.85 -13.90
C GLN A 49 8.47 -9.37 -14.55
N PRO A 50 9.32 -10.13 -13.83
CA PRO A 50 10.54 -10.70 -14.40
C PRO A 50 10.33 -11.61 -15.62
N ASP A 51 9.14 -12.18 -15.77
CA ASP A 51 8.76 -13.02 -16.92
C ASP A 51 8.12 -12.23 -18.09
N GLY A 52 8.04 -10.90 -17.98
CA GLY A 52 7.42 -10.01 -18.95
C GLY A 52 5.89 -9.93 -18.86
N SER A 53 5.26 -10.57 -17.87
CA SER A 53 3.83 -10.42 -17.64
C SER A 53 3.48 -9.04 -17.03
N PRO A 54 2.30 -8.46 -17.33
CA PRO A 54 1.89 -7.18 -16.75
C PRO A 54 1.78 -7.25 -15.22
N ILE A 55 2.30 -6.24 -14.51
CA ILE A 55 2.03 -6.07 -13.08
C ILE A 55 0.61 -5.57 -12.82
N ARG A 56 0.04 -6.06 -11.70
CA ARG A 56 -1.11 -5.50 -10.99
C ARG A 56 -0.75 -5.47 -9.51
N VAL A 57 -0.84 -4.31 -8.87
CA VAL A 57 -0.59 -4.17 -7.43
C VAL A 57 -1.88 -4.54 -6.69
N ASP A 58 -2.08 -5.83 -6.46
CA ASP A 58 -3.28 -6.40 -5.85
C ASP A 58 -3.07 -7.03 -4.48
N THR A 59 -1.85 -6.97 -3.95
CA THR A 59 -1.51 -7.44 -2.61
C THR A 59 -0.94 -6.30 -1.77
N ASP A 60 -1.21 -6.34 -0.47
CA ASP A 60 -0.66 -5.42 0.51
C ASP A 60 0.71 -5.90 1.04
N TYR A 61 1.32 -5.12 1.93
CA TYR A 61 2.62 -5.44 2.52
C TYR A 61 2.69 -6.82 3.21
N PHE A 62 1.56 -7.32 3.72
CA PHE A 62 1.46 -8.61 4.38
C PHE A 62 1.07 -9.75 3.44
N GLY A 63 1.02 -9.50 2.13
CA GLY A 63 0.56 -10.45 1.12
C GLY A 63 -0.95 -10.66 1.11
N LYS A 64 -1.73 -9.78 1.76
CA LYS A 64 -3.21 -9.88 1.74
C LYS A 64 -3.74 -9.29 0.44
N PRO A 65 -4.74 -9.92 -0.19
CA PRO A 65 -5.36 -9.37 -1.40
C PRO A 65 -6.10 -8.05 -1.08
N ARG A 66 -6.02 -7.11 -2.01
CA ARG A 66 -6.77 -5.84 -2.02
C ARG A 66 -8.17 -6.05 -2.59
N THR A 67 -9.15 -5.31 -2.08
CA THR A 67 -10.56 -5.44 -2.48
C THR A 67 -11.03 -4.29 -3.38
N GLU A 68 -11.86 -4.61 -4.38
CA GLU A 68 -12.34 -3.62 -5.37
C GLU A 68 -13.22 -2.54 -4.77
N SER A 69 -14.04 -2.88 -3.78
CA SER A 69 -15.00 -1.95 -3.16
C SER A 69 -14.33 -0.86 -2.33
N ALA A 70 -13.06 -1.03 -1.94
CA ALA A 70 -12.34 -0.08 -1.10
C ALA A 70 -10.81 -0.21 -1.21
N LEU A 71 -10.23 0.06 -2.39
CA LEU A 71 -8.76 0.08 -2.56
C LEU A 71 -8.10 0.96 -1.50
N MET A 72 -7.50 0.37 -0.48
CA MET A 72 -7.00 1.16 0.65
C MET A 72 -5.74 1.94 0.26
N LEU A 73 -5.61 3.16 0.79
CA LEU A 73 -4.42 3.97 0.57
C LEU A 73 -3.22 3.41 1.33
N GLY A 74 -2.04 3.57 0.74
CA GLY A 74 -0.80 3.15 1.37
C GLY A 74 -0.56 1.64 1.30
N PRO A 75 0.42 1.13 2.07
CA PRO A 75 0.94 -0.22 1.92
C PRO A 75 0.08 -1.31 2.59
N PHE A 76 -0.95 -0.96 3.35
CA PHE A 76 -1.74 -1.90 4.16
C PHE A 76 -3.21 -1.86 3.75
N GLU A 77 -3.82 -3.03 3.51
CA GLU A 77 -5.23 -3.10 3.10
C GLU A 77 -6.19 -2.84 4.26
N LYS A 78 -5.84 -3.30 5.46
CA LYS A 78 -6.70 -3.20 6.65
C LYS A 78 -6.08 -2.25 7.66
N VAL A 79 -6.54 -1.01 7.64
CA VAL A 79 -6.14 0.04 8.57
C VAL A 79 -7.40 0.75 9.05
N GLY A 80 -7.60 0.80 10.37
CA GLY A 80 -8.77 1.45 10.97
C GLY A 80 -8.54 2.92 11.28
N GLU A 81 -9.60 3.56 11.77
CA GLU A 81 -9.49 4.87 12.42
C GLU A 81 -8.72 4.75 13.75
N GLY A 82 -8.04 5.83 14.14
CA GLY A 82 -7.25 5.88 15.38
C GLY A 82 -5.86 5.24 15.28
N THR A 83 -5.21 5.06 16.44
CA THR A 83 -3.84 4.56 16.53
C THR A 83 -3.75 3.10 16.12
N GLN A 84 -2.90 2.83 15.15
CA GLN A 84 -2.59 1.52 14.61
C GLN A 84 -1.20 1.09 15.10
N ARG A 85 -1.03 -0.22 15.33
CA ARG A 85 0.27 -0.83 15.62
C ARG A 85 0.38 -2.11 14.81
N LEU A 86 1.24 -2.11 13.80
CA LEU A 86 1.41 -3.22 12.86
C LEU A 86 2.82 -3.79 12.98
N LYS A 87 2.97 -5.10 13.20
CA LYS A 87 4.28 -5.76 13.12
C LYS A 87 4.73 -5.82 11.67
N VAL A 88 5.89 -5.28 11.34
CA VAL A 88 6.39 -5.16 9.94
C VAL A 88 7.67 -5.96 9.68
N TRP A 89 8.35 -6.43 10.73
CA TRP A 89 9.49 -7.34 10.65
C TRP A 89 9.49 -8.23 11.88
#